data_AF-A0A1E3Q267-F1
#
_entry.id   AF-A0A1E3Q267-F1
#
_cell.length_a   1.000
_cell.length_b   1.000
_cell.length_c   1.000
_cell.angle_alpha   90.00
_cell.angle_beta   90.00
_cell.angle_gamma   90.00
#
_symmetry.space_group_name_H-M   'P 1'
#
loop_
_entity.id
_entity.type
_entity.pdbx_description
1 polymer ?
#
loop_
_entity_poly.entity_id
_entity_poly.type
_entity_poly.pdbx_seq_one_letter_code
_entity_poly.pdbx_strand_id
1 'polypeptide(L)'
;MAESPPAPTTSATTTSLEEAIPLEITDPTTVLIQRLDSWRHVVDLLHDYGEGHRVMYHNLSRDYERISKSVQDAPRFDSVETVSQNGDKPAHEGISGGFFAIREKSEVLINAATEAEKTIKSTIIPHVDRLSHDIKEHIRGLKSNGFKGVKDVERARGLTQKRIELLGQHTSSFGIFSGKPDPLKDPYIIYRGVLCKLDSQIMKENIQTDTLLSIQRDFKTFESHIVGGIQQMFKLMDQTQNTFWDFQRECYSAITTAFTSIPQDFEWDQFVASNKHILADETAPKRSIDRVKFPNQDHESTRPLIEGVIQRKSTMTFSKTYNSAYYVVTPSKFLHQFASKDYVQSPEPEFSIYLPDANIGAMYPKETGKNKLKITAKDALKTISTKHTFEFKTSTYDDLVKWWNVIHDVATSGSGTLSRKSTLTSPAATADDTAGAGEPAQLDPESTSSPVEPTVDIPVAGTSLAATEVAAAESTRAPVEEPVVSDTAETPVAAETETETETETSKVVTDNH
;
A
#
# COMPACT_ATOMS: atom_id res chain seq x y z
N MET A 1 -20.59 -102.52 -55.18
CA MET A 1 -19.83 -103.15 -54.08
C MET A 1 -19.12 -102.01 -53.38
N ALA A 2 -19.82 -101.34 -52.47
CA ALA A 2 -19.92 -101.65 -51.04
C ALA A 2 -18.78 -100.95 -50.28
N GLU A 3 -19.14 -99.75 -49.83
CA GLU A 3 -18.47 -98.80 -48.96
C GLU A 3 -18.18 -99.45 -47.59
N SER A 4 -16.95 -99.33 -47.09
CA SER A 4 -16.56 -99.76 -45.73
C SER A 4 -16.79 -98.62 -44.73
N PRO A 5 -17.31 -98.89 -43.53
CA PRO A 5 -17.66 -97.85 -42.55
C PRO A 5 -16.43 -97.37 -41.76
N PRO A 6 -16.43 -96.13 -41.22
CA PRO A 6 -15.39 -95.66 -40.33
C PRO A 6 -15.55 -96.22 -38.90
N ALA A 7 -14.40 -96.41 -38.24
CA ALA A 7 -14.27 -96.90 -36.86
C ALA A 7 -14.90 -95.94 -35.81
N PRO A 8 -15.30 -96.44 -34.62
CA PRO A 8 -16.05 -95.65 -33.66
C PRO A 8 -15.15 -94.70 -32.87
N THR A 9 -15.54 -93.42 -32.88
CA THR A 9 -15.11 -92.41 -31.91
C THR A 9 -15.41 -92.90 -30.49
N THR A 10 -14.37 -93.22 -29.72
CA THR A 10 -14.50 -93.52 -28.29
C THR A 10 -14.32 -92.24 -27.48
N SER A 11 -15.48 -91.69 -27.13
CA SER A 11 -15.83 -91.19 -25.80
C SER A 11 -14.88 -90.21 -25.12
N ALA A 12 -15.27 -88.95 -25.24
CA ALA A 12 -15.21 -87.97 -24.16
C ALA A 12 -15.80 -88.54 -22.86
N THR A 13 -15.01 -88.74 -21.82
CA THR A 13 -15.50 -88.90 -20.43
C THR A 13 -14.43 -88.53 -19.39
N THR A 14 -13.69 -87.44 -19.60
CA THR A 14 -12.79 -86.90 -18.56
C THR A 14 -13.04 -85.43 -18.25
N THR A 15 -13.91 -84.74 -18.97
CA THR A 15 -14.18 -83.30 -18.78
C THR A 15 -15.37 -82.99 -17.85
N SER A 16 -16.09 -83.99 -17.34
CA SER A 16 -17.30 -83.77 -16.53
C SER A 16 -17.07 -83.72 -15.02
N LEU A 17 -15.90 -84.12 -14.50
CA LEU A 17 -15.63 -84.08 -13.05
C LEU A 17 -15.02 -82.76 -12.58
N GLU A 18 -14.37 -82.01 -13.48
CA GLU A 18 -13.64 -80.79 -13.14
C GLU A 18 -14.56 -79.55 -13.13
N GLU A 19 -15.67 -79.58 -13.85
CA GLU A 19 -16.65 -78.48 -13.88
C GLU A 19 -17.66 -78.51 -12.70
N ALA A 20 -17.76 -79.63 -11.99
CA ALA A 20 -18.64 -79.74 -10.81
C ALA A 20 -18.05 -79.10 -9.54
N ILE A 21 -16.77 -78.69 -9.56
CA ILE A 21 -16.08 -78.01 -8.46
C ILE A 21 -15.07 -77.02 -9.06
N PRO A 22 -15.48 -75.79 -9.40
CA PRO A 22 -14.75 -74.67 -8.84
C PRO A 22 -15.53 -73.33 -8.73
N LEU A 23 -15.55 -72.77 -7.53
CA LEU A 23 -15.40 -71.34 -7.32
C LEU A 23 -14.33 -71.19 -6.24
N GLU A 24 -13.07 -71.02 -6.65
CA GLU A 24 -12.04 -70.56 -5.72
C GLU A 24 -12.43 -69.14 -5.32
N ILE A 25 -13.19 -69.01 -4.22
CA ILE A 25 -13.58 -67.73 -3.66
C ILE A 25 -12.28 -67.09 -3.17
N THR A 26 -11.66 -66.30 -4.05
CA THR A 26 -10.44 -65.56 -3.75
C THR A 26 -10.81 -64.51 -2.72
N ASP A 27 -10.16 -64.56 -1.56
CA ASP A 27 -10.39 -63.61 -0.48
C ASP A 27 -9.96 -62.19 -0.93
N PRO A 28 -10.90 -61.23 -1.09
CA PRO A 28 -10.56 -59.88 -1.53
C PRO A 28 -10.04 -59.00 -0.39
N THR A 29 -9.95 -59.53 0.85
CA THR A 29 -9.47 -58.78 2.02
C THR A 29 -8.12 -58.13 1.76
N THR A 30 -7.19 -58.84 1.09
CA THR A 30 -5.86 -58.30 0.75
C THR A 30 -5.95 -57.06 -0.15
N VAL A 31 -6.81 -57.10 -1.17
CA VAL A 31 -6.99 -55.97 -2.12
C VAL A 31 -7.67 -54.78 -1.43
N LEU A 32 -8.66 -55.05 -0.57
CA LEU A 32 -9.33 -54.01 0.21
C LEU A 32 -8.40 -53.34 1.22
N ILE A 33 -7.54 -54.11 1.90
CA ILE A 33 -6.52 -53.57 2.81
C ILE A 33 -5.53 -52.71 2.03
N GLN A 34 -5.02 -53.18 0.89
CA GLN A 34 -4.09 -52.39 0.06
C GLN A 34 -4.72 -51.06 -0.39
N ARG A 35 -6.02 -51.07 -0.71
CA ARG A 35 -6.77 -49.86 -1.05
C ARG A 35 -6.90 -48.90 0.13
N LEU A 36 -7.19 -49.41 1.34
CA LEU A 36 -7.22 -48.60 2.56
C LEU A 36 -5.85 -48.05 2.94
N ASP A 37 -4.77 -48.81 2.75
CA ASP A 37 -3.41 -48.32 2.97
C ASP A 37 -3.06 -47.17 2.01
N SER A 38 -3.57 -47.22 0.78
CA SER A 38 -3.44 -46.11 -0.19
C SER A 38 -4.19 -44.87 0.29
N TRP A 39 -5.43 -45.02 0.76
CA TRP A 39 -6.20 -43.91 1.35
C TRP A 39 -5.55 -43.34 2.59
N ARG A 40 -4.99 -44.19 3.46
CA ARG A 40 -4.24 -43.75 4.62
C ARG A 40 -3.05 -42.88 4.20
N HIS A 41 -2.30 -43.31 3.18
CA HIS A 41 -1.18 -42.53 2.69
C HIS A 41 -1.63 -41.15 2.15
N VAL A 42 -2.75 -41.09 1.43
CA VAL A 42 -3.35 -39.80 1.00
C VAL A 42 -3.66 -38.90 2.19
N VAL A 43 -4.30 -39.43 3.23
CA VAL A 43 -4.64 -38.67 4.44
C VAL A 43 -3.39 -38.21 5.19
N ASP A 44 -2.36 -39.05 5.30
CA ASP A 44 -1.09 -38.69 5.92
C ASP A 44 -0.39 -37.54 5.13
N LEU A 45 -0.43 -37.56 3.79
CA LEU A 45 0.07 -36.44 2.96
C LEU A 45 -0.74 -35.14 3.17
N LEU A 46 -2.06 -35.24 3.34
CA LEU A 46 -2.92 -34.09 3.61
C LEU A 46 -2.69 -33.50 5.00
N HIS A 47 -2.38 -34.33 5.99
CA HIS A 47 -1.95 -33.87 7.31
C HIS A 47 -0.69 -33.00 7.17
N ASP A 48 0.32 -33.50 6.46
CA ASP A 48 1.58 -32.76 6.25
C ASP A 48 1.37 -31.45 5.48
N TYR A 49 0.44 -31.45 4.50
CA TYR A 49 0.03 -30.24 3.79
C TYR A 49 -0.59 -29.19 4.74
N GLY A 50 -1.47 -29.63 5.65
CA GLY A 50 -2.08 -28.78 6.68
C GLY A 50 -1.04 -28.22 7.66
N GLU A 51 -0.11 -29.06 8.10
CA GLU A 51 0.99 -28.64 8.99
C GLU A 51 1.93 -27.63 8.30
N GLY A 52 2.18 -27.79 6.99
CA GLY A 52 2.90 -26.80 6.19
C GLY A 52 2.22 -25.43 6.20
N HIS A 53 0.89 -25.39 6.04
CA HIS A 53 0.12 -24.13 6.12
C HIS A 53 0.12 -23.55 7.53
N ARG A 54 0.04 -24.39 8.57
CA ARG A 54 0.15 -23.94 9.97
C ARG A 54 1.49 -23.22 10.20
N VAL A 55 2.61 -23.83 9.79
CA VAL A 55 3.94 -23.23 9.92
C VAL A 55 4.05 -21.94 9.10
N MET A 56 3.47 -21.90 7.90
CA MET A 56 3.44 -20.68 7.09
C MET A 56 2.75 -19.52 7.84
N TYR A 57 1.53 -19.73 8.37
CA TYR A 57 0.81 -18.68 9.10
C TYR A 57 1.51 -18.28 10.41
N HIS A 58 2.15 -19.22 11.09
CA HIS A 58 3.00 -18.94 12.25
C HIS A 58 4.18 -18.01 11.90
N ASN A 59 4.84 -18.26 10.78
CA ASN A 59 5.94 -17.41 10.34
C ASN A 59 5.43 -16.04 9.89
N LEU A 60 4.28 -16.00 9.22
CA LEU A 60 3.67 -14.78 8.72
C LEU A 60 3.31 -13.81 9.86
N SER A 61 2.76 -14.31 10.98
CA SER A 61 2.50 -13.48 12.16
C SER A 61 3.79 -12.87 12.72
N ARG A 62 4.87 -13.67 12.82
CA ARG A 62 6.19 -13.19 13.27
C ARG A 62 6.82 -12.18 12.32
N ASP A 63 6.64 -12.36 11.02
CA ASP A 63 7.15 -11.43 10.01
C ASP A 63 6.42 -10.09 10.07
N TYR A 64 5.09 -10.09 10.24
CA TYR A 64 4.35 -8.85 10.47
C TYR A 64 4.73 -8.17 11.79
N GLU A 65 5.06 -8.92 12.85
CA GLU A 65 5.57 -8.34 14.08
C GLU A 65 6.92 -7.63 13.86
N ARG A 66 7.81 -8.20 13.04
CA ARG A 66 9.07 -7.55 12.65
C ARG A 66 8.83 -6.31 11.80
N ILE A 67 7.91 -6.38 10.83
CA ILE A 67 7.52 -5.24 9.99
C ILE A 67 6.97 -4.11 10.86
N SER A 68 6.06 -4.40 11.80
CA SER A 68 5.51 -3.41 12.73
C SER A 68 6.60 -2.74 13.58
N LYS A 69 7.56 -3.53 14.11
CA LYS A 69 8.70 -3.00 14.88
C LYS A 69 9.65 -2.15 14.04
N SER A 70 9.81 -2.45 12.76
CA SER A 70 10.71 -1.68 11.88
C SER A 70 10.32 -0.21 11.72
N VAL A 71 9.05 0.11 11.97
CA VAL A 71 8.52 1.48 11.92
C VAL A 71 8.28 2.06 13.32
N GLN A 72 8.71 1.41 14.40
CA GLN A 72 8.43 1.85 15.77
C GLN A 72 9.03 3.23 16.08
N ASP A 73 10.25 3.48 15.60
CA ASP A 73 10.99 4.73 15.81
C ASP A 73 10.73 5.78 14.72
N ALA A 74 9.59 5.69 14.03
CA ALA A 74 9.24 6.66 13.00
C ALA A 74 9.23 8.09 13.58
N PRO A 75 9.85 9.06 12.88
CA PRO A 75 9.94 10.43 13.35
C PRO A 75 8.55 11.03 13.55
N ARG A 76 8.40 11.80 14.63
CA ARG A 76 7.19 12.57 14.88
C ARG A 76 7.41 13.97 14.32
N PHE A 77 6.60 14.33 13.33
CA PHE A 77 6.60 15.68 12.76
C PHE A 77 5.66 16.64 13.49
N ASP A 78 4.76 16.10 14.34
CA ASP A 78 3.91 16.88 15.22
C ASP A 78 4.77 17.66 16.23
N SER A 79 5.01 18.93 15.95
CA SER A 79 5.74 19.83 16.84
C SER A 79 4.93 20.25 18.08
N VAL A 80 3.69 19.79 18.20
CA VAL A 80 2.83 20.02 19.35
C VAL A 80 2.02 18.74 19.53
N GLU A 81 2.02 18.17 20.74
CA GLU A 81 0.93 17.28 21.14
C GLU A 81 -0.35 18.10 20.96
N THR A 82 -1.03 17.93 19.83
CA THR A 82 -2.43 18.32 19.67
C THR A 82 -3.20 17.43 20.62
N VAL A 83 -3.16 17.80 21.91
CA VAL A 83 -4.07 17.30 22.93
C VAL A 83 -5.44 17.69 22.43
N SER A 84 -6.12 16.73 21.81
CA SER A 84 -7.53 16.84 21.49
C SER A 84 -8.23 17.21 22.79
N GLN A 85 -8.79 18.43 22.86
CA GLN A 85 -9.49 18.91 24.05
C GLN A 85 -10.80 18.15 24.32
N ASN A 86 -11.16 17.20 23.46
CA ASN A 86 -12.20 16.22 23.66
C ASN A 86 -11.50 14.86 23.72
N GLY A 87 -11.75 14.06 24.77
CA GLY A 87 -11.01 12.84 25.15
C GLY A 87 -10.95 11.67 24.15
N ASP A 88 -11.06 11.93 22.85
CA ASP A 88 -10.70 11.02 21.78
C ASP A 88 -9.18 11.05 21.55
N LYS A 89 -8.61 9.88 21.23
CA LYS A 89 -7.18 9.68 20.94
C LYS A 89 -6.65 10.78 20.01
N PRO A 90 -5.39 11.23 20.18
CA PRO A 90 -4.80 12.19 19.27
C PRO A 90 -4.90 11.66 17.84
N ALA A 91 -5.58 12.40 16.97
CA ALA A 91 -5.64 12.08 15.55
C ALA A 91 -4.22 12.24 15.01
N HIS A 92 -3.58 11.11 14.73
CA HIS A 92 -2.30 11.11 14.04
C HIS A 92 -2.57 11.49 12.58
N GLU A 93 -2.22 12.72 12.20
CA GLU A 93 -2.34 13.22 10.82
C GLU A 93 -0.95 13.23 10.14
N GLY A 94 -0.93 13.55 8.84
CA GLY A 94 0.32 13.58 8.06
C GLY A 94 1.09 12.26 8.02
N ILE A 95 2.41 12.36 7.94
CA ILE A 95 3.34 11.22 7.87
C ILE A 95 3.28 10.40 9.17
N SER A 96 3.12 11.05 10.32
CA SER A 96 2.92 10.38 11.62
C SER A 96 1.67 9.49 11.59
N GLY A 97 0.57 9.96 11.00
CA GLY A 97 -0.65 9.21 10.75
C GLY A 97 -0.43 7.98 9.86
N GLY A 98 0.32 8.14 8.77
CA GLY A 98 0.70 7.03 7.89
C GLY A 98 1.47 5.92 8.62
N PHE A 99 2.46 6.27 9.45
CA PHE A 99 3.20 5.29 10.26
C PHE A 99 2.34 4.66 11.35
N PHE A 100 1.42 5.41 11.96
CA PHE A 100 0.43 4.85 12.88
C PHE A 100 -0.44 3.80 12.18
N ALA A 101 -0.93 4.08 10.96
CA ALA A 101 -1.71 3.15 10.16
C ALA A 101 -0.91 1.86 9.85
N ILE A 102 0.39 1.95 9.54
CA ILE A 102 1.23 0.75 9.35
C ILE A 102 1.22 -0.12 10.61
N ARG A 103 1.43 0.46 11.79
CA ARG A 103 1.48 -0.30 13.06
C ARG A 103 0.12 -0.92 13.38
N GLU A 104 -0.95 -0.14 13.31
CA GLU A 104 -2.31 -0.60 13.59
C GLU A 104 -2.72 -1.73 12.65
N LYS A 105 -2.50 -1.57 11.34
CA LYS A 105 -2.88 -2.60 10.35
C LYS A 105 -1.95 -3.82 10.40
N SER A 106 -0.68 -3.65 10.76
CA SER A 106 0.19 -4.80 11.04
C SER A 106 -0.32 -5.64 12.22
N GLU A 107 -0.83 -5.00 13.28
CA GLU A 107 -1.44 -5.70 14.43
C GLU A 107 -2.67 -6.52 14.01
N VAL A 108 -3.52 -5.96 13.14
CA VAL A 108 -4.65 -6.70 12.55
C VAL A 108 -4.16 -7.95 11.80
N LEU A 109 -3.09 -7.83 10.99
CA LEU A 109 -2.53 -8.95 10.22
C LEU A 109 -1.86 -10.01 11.10
N ILE A 110 -1.19 -9.61 12.19
CA ILE A 110 -0.63 -10.54 13.18
C ILE A 110 -1.75 -11.38 13.80
N ASN A 111 -2.84 -10.74 14.22
CA ASN A 111 -3.99 -11.41 14.81
C ASN A 111 -4.69 -12.32 13.80
N ALA A 112 -4.89 -11.86 12.56
CA ALA A 112 -5.49 -12.68 11.49
C ALA A 112 -4.64 -13.91 11.16
N ALA A 113 -3.31 -13.76 11.05
CA ALA A 113 -2.40 -14.89 10.83
C ALA A 113 -2.41 -15.88 12.00
N THR A 114 -2.46 -15.37 13.24
CA THR A 114 -2.53 -16.22 14.44
C THR A 114 -3.84 -17.00 14.51
N GLU A 115 -4.97 -16.38 14.16
CA GLU A 115 -6.28 -17.06 14.14
C GLU A 115 -6.34 -18.10 13.00
N ALA A 116 -5.74 -17.81 11.84
CA ALA A 116 -5.61 -18.78 10.76
C ALA A 116 -4.74 -19.98 11.18
N GLU A 117 -3.58 -19.75 11.80
CA GLU A 117 -2.72 -20.80 12.37
C GLU A 117 -3.52 -21.69 13.34
N LYS A 118 -4.25 -21.06 14.26
CA LYS A 118 -5.06 -21.74 15.26
C LYS A 118 -6.20 -22.55 14.65
N THR A 119 -6.90 -22.01 13.66
CA THR A 119 -7.97 -22.71 12.94
C THR A 119 -7.43 -23.97 12.25
N ILE A 120 -6.29 -23.87 11.59
CA ILE A 120 -5.64 -25.02 10.97
C ILE A 120 -5.26 -26.07 12.01
N LYS A 121 -4.61 -25.64 13.10
CA LYS A 121 -4.12 -26.52 14.16
C LYS A 121 -5.24 -27.21 14.95
N SER A 122 -6.31 -26.50 15.26
CA SER A 122 -7.35 -26.96 16.19
C SER A 122 -8.58 -27.52 15.50
N THR A 123 -8.79 -27.25 14.21
CA THR A 123 -9.97 -27.69 13.48
C THR A 123 -9.61 -28.57 12.28
N ILE A 124 -8.71 -28.11 11.42
CA ILE A 124 -8.45 -28.76 10.13
C ILE A 124 -7.57 -30.01 10.30
N ILE A 125 -6.44 -29.90 11.01
CA ILE A 125 -5.54 -31.04 11.27
C ILE A 125 -6.28 -32.17 12.04
N PRO A 126 -7.01 -31.89 13.14
CA PRO A 126 -7.74 -32.94 13.87
C PRO A 126 -8.81 -33.64 13.03
N HIS A 127 -9.42 -32.92 12.08
CA HIS A 127 -10.39 -33.53 11.14
C HIS A 127 -9.72 -34.57 10.24
N VAL A 128 -8.51 -34.28 9.73
CA VAL A 128 -7.71 -35.23 8.94
C VAL A 128 -7.18 -36.37 9.80
N ASP A 129 -6.74 -36.10 11.02
CA ASP A 129 -6.29 -37.13 11.98
C ASP A 129 -7.40 -38.13 12.30
N ARG A 130 -8.64 -37.65 12.43
CA ARG A 130 -9.81 -38.50 12.63
C ARG A 130 -10.03 -39.44 11.44
N LEU A 131 -9.92 -38.96 10.20
CA LEU A 131 -9.98 -39.84 9.02
C LEU A 131 -8.87 -40.90 9.04
N SER A 132 -7.65 -40.53 9.43
CA SER A 132 -6.52 -41.49 9.56
C SER A 132 -6.82 -42.55 10.62
N HIS A 133 -7.44 -42.16 11.74
CA HIS A 133 -7.87 -43.08 12.79
C HIS A 133 -8.96 -44.05 12.30
N ASP A 134 -10.00 -43.52 11.66
CA ASP A 134 -11.12 -44.32 11.16
C ASP A 134 -10.64 -45.34 10.11
N ILE A 135 -9.73 -44.94 9.22
CA ILE A 135 -9.11 -45.85 8.24
C ILE A 135 -8.33 -46.97 8.92
N LYS A 136 -7.52 -46.65 9.95
CA LYS A 136 -6.76 -47.66 10.72
C LYS A 136 -7.69 -48.64 11.43
N GLU A 137 -8.81 -48.16 11.97
CA GLU A 137 -9.82 -49.01 12.59
C GLU A 137 -10.47 -49.96 11.58
N HIS A 138 -10.86 -49.47 10.41
CA HIS A 138 -11.41 -50.30 9.33
C HIS A 138 -10.41 -51.37 8.85
N ILE A 139 -9.12 -51.03 8.69
CA ILE A 139 -8.06 -52.01 8.35
C ILE A 139 -7.98 -53.10 9.43
N ARG A 140 -7.98 -52.72 10.71
CA ARG A 140 -7.93 -53.67 11.84
C ARG A 140 -9.16 -54.58 11.86
N GLY A 141 -10.34 -54.02 11.59
CA GLY A 141 -11.59 -54.77 11.48
C GLY A 141 -11.54 -55.84 10.38
N LEU A 142 -11.08 -55.48 9.18
CA LEU A 142 -10.92 -56.40 8.05
C LEU A 142 -9.94 -57.55 8.38
N LYS A 143 -8.78 -57.23 8.97
CA LYS A 143 -7.78 -58.24 9.37
C LYS A 143 -8.31 -59.25 10.39
N SER A 144 -9.17 -58.80 11.31
CA SER A 144 -9.76 -59.67 12.35
C SER A 144 -10.90 -60.54 11.83
N ASN A 145 -11.75 -59.99 10.94
CA ASN A 145 -13.05 -60.61 10.62
C ASN A 145 -13.11 -61.28 9.24
N GLY A 146 -12.23 -60.93 8.29
CA GLY A 146 -12.28 -61.45 6.90
C GLY A 146 -12.06 -62.96 6.75
N PHE A 147 -11.38 -63.61 7.71
CA PHE A 147 -10.90 -65.00 7.57
C PHE A 147 -11.83 -66.09 8.12
N LYS A 148 -12.93 -65.74 8.81
CA LYS A 148 -13.72 -66.75 9.55
C LYS A 148 -14.54 -67.67 8.63
N GLY A 149 -15.29 -67.12 7.68
CA GLY A 149 -16.16 -67.92 6.82
C GLY A 149 -15.42 -68.73 5.75
N VAL A 150 -14.24 -68.29 5.31
CA VAL A 150 -13.39 -69.03 4.35
C VAL A 150 -13.00 -70.42 4.87
N LYS A 151 -12.59 -70.51 6.14
CA LYS A 151 -12.22 -71.81 6.76
C LYS A 151 -13.42 -72.75 6.90
N ASP A 152 -14.61 -72.21 7.09
CA ASP A 152 -15.83 -73.00 7.24
C ASP A 152 -16.34 -73.55 5.91
N VAL A 153 -16.18 -72.78 4.83
CA VAL A 153 -16.39 -73.21 3.44
C VAL A 153 -15.37 -74.30 3.08
N GLU A 154 -14.09 -74.10 3.37
CA GLU A 154 -13.02 -75.08 3.07
C GLU A 154 -13.26 -76.43 3.78
N ARG A 155 -13.66 -76.38 5.06
CA ARG A 155 -14.03 -77.59 5.81
C ARG A 155 -15.25 -78.29 5.20
N ALA A 156 -16.25 -77.53 4.73
CA ALA A 156 -17.44 -78.10 4.10
C ALA A 156 -17.09 -78.78 2.75
N ARG A 157 -16.26 -78.13 1.93
CA ARG A 157 -15.71 -78.69 0.68
C ARG A 157 -14.98 -80.01 0.92
N GLY A 158 -14.07 -80.06 1.89
CA GLY A 158 -13.35 -81.30 2.22
C GLY A 158 -14.27 -82.45 2.67
N LEU A 159 -15.36 -82.15 3.39
CA LEU A 159 -16.35 -83.16 3.78
C LEU A 159 -17.17 -83.66 2.60
N THR A 160 -17.58 -82.77 1.70
CA THR A 160 -18.29 -83.12 0.47
C THR A 160 -17.41 -83.98 -0.43
N GLN A 161 -16.17 -83.57 -0.66
CA GLN A 161 -15.18 -84.28 -1.46
C GLN A 161 -14.97 -85.71 -0.96
N LYS A 162 -14.74 -85.89 0.34
CA LYS A 162 -14.59 -87.22 0.96
C LYS A 162 -15.83 -88.11 0.74
N ARG A 163 -17.03 -87.52 0.71
CA ARG A 163 -18.28 -88.27 0.48
C ARG A 163 -18.46 -88.62 -1.01
N ILE A 164 -18.05 -87.74 -1.93
CA ILE A 164 -18.03 -87.99 -3.38
C ILE A 164 -17.05 -89.13 -3.70
N GLU A 165 -15.85 -89.11 -3.11
CA GLU A 165 -14.87 -90.19 -3.26
C GLU A 165 -15.41 -91.52 -2.75
N LEU A 166 -16.06 -91.53 -1.58
CA LEU A 166 -16.72 -92.72 -1.04
C LEU A 166 -17.80 -93.25 -1.99
N LEU A 167 -18.59 -92.36 -2.61
CA LEU A 167 -19.58 -92.74 -3.61
C LEU A 167 -18.90 -93.41 -4.81
N GLY A 168 -17.85 -92.81 -5.36
CA GLY A 168 -17.09 -93.35 -6.49
C GLY A 168 -16.50 -94.74 -6.22
N GLN A 169 -15.99 -94.99 -5.01
CA GLN A 169 -15.48 -96.30 -4.61
C GLN A 169 -16.57 -97.37 -4.61
N HIS A 170 -17.75 -97.04 -4.06
CA HIS A 170 -18.86 -97.99 -3.91
C HIS A 170 -19.66 -98.21 -5.18
N THR A 171 -19.78 -97.20 -6.07
CA THR A 171 -20.38 -97.38 -7.40
C THR A 171 -19.48 -98.21 -8.30
N SER A 172 -18.16 -97.99 -8.28
CA SER A 172 -17.21 -98.76 -9.11
C SER A 172 -17.13 -100.24 -8.72
N SER A 173 -17.41 -100.57 -7.45
CA SER A 173 -17.40 -101.94 -6.94
C SER A 173 -18.78 -102.64 -7.03
N PHE A 174 -19.81 -101.92 -7.49
CA PHE A 174 -21.18 -102.41 -7.55
C PHE A 174 -21.32 -103.51 -8.61
N GLY A 175 -21.82 -104.69 -8.22
CA GLY A 175 -21.96 -105.86 -9.11
C GLY A 175 -20.74 -106.78 -9.21
N ILE A 176 -19.58 -106.38 -8.66
CA ILE A 176 -18.35 -107.20 -8.62
C ILE A 176 -18.25 -107.98 -7.28
N PHE A 177 -18.88 -107.48 -6.23
CA PHE A 177 -18.79 -108.05 -4.88
C PHE A 177 -19.74 -109.25 -4.68
N SER A 178 -19.21 -110.42 -4.29
CA SER A 178 -19.99 -111.66 -4.10
C SER A 178 -20.43 -111.93 -2.65
N GLY A 179 -20.23 -110.99 -1.72
CA GLY A 179 -20.60 -111.11 -0.30
C GLY A 179 -21.95 -110.45 0.02
N LYS A 180 -22.46 -110.64 1.25
CA LYS A 180 -23.68 -109.94 1.72
C LYS A 180 -23.46 -108.42 1.68
N PRO A 181 -24.30 -107.63 0.96
CA PRO A 181 -24.13 -106.18 0.90
C PRO A 181 -24.44 -105.54 2.25
N ASP A 182 -23.59 -104.59 2.66
CA ASP A 182 -23.81 -103.73 3.83
C ASP A 182 -24.81 -102.62 3.46
N PRO A 183 -25.99 -102.54 4.09
CA PRO A 183 -27.02 -101.54 3.75
C PRO A 183 -26.54 -100.08 3.84
N LEU A 184 -25.52 -99.79 4.68
CA LEU A 184 -24.97 -98.45 4.83
C LEU A 184 -23.99 -98.06 3.72
N LYS A 185 -23.49 -99.06 2.97
CA LYS A 185 -22.57 -98.90 1.84
C LYS A 185 -23.28 -98.99 0.49
N ASP A 186 -24.60 -99.01 0.52
CA ASP A 186 -25.42 -98.94 -0.68
C ASP A 186 -25.15 -97.62 -1.43
N PRO A 187 -24.83 -97.66 -2.75
CA PRO A 187 -24.52 -96.46 -3.51
C PRO A 187 -25.63 -95.40 -3.51
N TYR A 188 -26.90 -95.79 -3.45
CA TYR A 188 -28.02 -94.85 -3.39
C TYR A 188 -28.06 -94.11 -2.04
N ILE A 189 -27.80 -94.80 -0.93
CA ILE A 189 -27.67 -94.17 0.40
C ILE A 189 -26.46 -93.23 0.47
N ILE A 190 -25.33 -93.61 -0.13
CA ILE A 190 -24.14 -92.77 -0.18
C ILE A 190 -24.41 -91.52 -1.04
N TYR A 191 -25.09 -91.67 -2.20
CA TYR A 191 -25.49 -90.58 -3.09
C TYR A 191 -26.41 -89.58 -2.39
N ARG A 192 -27.43 -90.04 -1.65
CA ARG A 192 -28.23 -89.16 -0.79
C ARG A 192 -27.40 -88.40 0.24
N GLY A 193 -26.36 -89.06 0.78
CA GLY A 193 -25.40 -88.41 1.67
C GLY A 193 -24.54 -87.34 0.97
N VAL A 194 -24.15 -87.55 -0.29
CA VAL A 194 -23.46 -86.54 -1.11
C VAL A 194 -24.36 -85.33 -1.29
N LEU A 195 -25.61 -85.52 -1.73
CA LEU A 195 -26.58 -84.43 -1.92
C LEU A 195 -26.76 -83.61 -0.64
N CYS A 196 -26.87 -84.26 0.52
CA CYS A 196 -26.98 -83.58 1.81
C CYS A 196 -25.73 -82.75 2.17
N LYS A 197 -24.52 -83.25 1.87
CA LYS A 197 -23.27 -82.49 2.12
C LYS A 197 -23.09 -81.36 1.12
N LEU A 198 -23.45 -81.57 -0.14
CA LEU A 198 -23.40 -80.57 -1.19
C LEU A 198 -24.34 -79.40 -0.90
N ASP A 199 -25.57 -79.68 -0.48
CA ASP A 199 -26.53 -78.64 -0.04
C ASP A 199 -25.97 -77.79 1.12
N SER A 200 -25.39 -78.45 2.13
CA SER A 200 -24.75 -77.75 3.26
C SER A 200 -23.52 -76.93 2.84
N GLN A 201 -22.75 -77.39 1.86
CA GLN A 201 -21.62 -76.64 1.30
C GLN A 201 -22.10 -75.40 0.56
N ILE A 202 -23.06 -75.55 -0.37
CA ILE A 202 -23.62 -74.44 -1.15
C ILE A 202 -24.21 -73.38 -0.22
N MET A 203 -24.93 -73.80 0.83
CA MET A 203 -25.46 -72.87 1.83
C MET A 203 -24.34 -72.02 2.48
N LYS A 204 -23.22 -72.63 2.84
CA LYS A 204 -22.08 -71.91 3.44
C LYS A 204 -21.36 -71.00 2.45
N GLU A 205 -21.22 -71.43 1.20
CA GLU A 205 -20.64 -70.61 0.13
C GLU A 205 -21.50 -69.37 -0.17
N ASN A 206 -22.83 -69.53 -0.19
CA ASN A 206 -23.76 -68.43 -0.34
C ASN A 206 -23.68 -67.45 0.83
N ILE A 207 -23.67 -67.95 2.07
CA ILE A 207 -23.49 -67.10 3.28
C ILE A 207 -22.17 -66.33 3.23
N GLN A 208 -21.09 -66.97 2.81
CA GLN A 208 -19.79 -66.32 2.67
C GLN A 208 -19.80 -65.25 1.57
N THR A 209 -20.48 -65.53 0.45
CA THR A 209 -20.65 -64.57 -0.65
C THR A 209 -21.45 -63.35 -0.21
N ASP A 210 -22.57 -63.56 0.50
CA ASP A 210 -23.39 -62.47 1.04
C ASP A 210 -22.63 -61.62 2.05
N THR A 211 -21.85 -62.26 2.94
CA THR A 211 -20.97 -61.56 3.89
C THR A 211 -19.96 -60.70 3.15
N LEU A 212 -19.37 -61.23 2.08
CA LEU A 212 -18.38 -60.50 1.31
C LEU A 212 -18.97 -59.32 0.55
N LEU A 213 -20.14 -59.49 -0.05
CA LEU A 213 -20.89 -58.42 -0.68
C LEU A 213 -21.26 -57.32 0.32
N SER A 214 -21.62 -57.68 1.56
CA SER A 214 -21.85 -56.70 2.63
C SER A 214 -20.60 -55.88 2.91
N ILE A 215 -19.45 -56.53 3.14
CA ILE A 215 -18.17 -55.84 3.37
C ILE A 215 -17.82 -54.89 2.22
N GLN A 216 -18.05 -55.31 0.98
CA GLN A 216 -17.80 -54.46 -0.20
C GLN A 216 -18.73 -53.24 -0.25
N ARG A 217 -20.01 -53.39 0.11
CA ARG A 217 -20.96 -52.27 0.18
C ARG A 217 -20.59 -51.30 1.31
N ASP A 218 -20.22 -51.82 2.48
CA ASP A 218 -19.78 -51.01 3.61
C ASP A 218 -18.50 -50.25 3.27
N PHE A 219 -17.55 -50.91 2.59
CA PHE A 219 -16.32 -50.30 2.12
C PHE A 219 -16.58 -49.18 1.10
N LYS A 220 -17.51 -49.38 0.15
CA LYS A 220 -17.90 -48.32 -0.80
C LYS A 220 -18.46 -47.09 -0.08
N THR A 221 -19.30 -47.29 0.94
CA THR A 221 -19.85 -46.21 1.75
C THR A 221 -18.76 -45.50 2.55
N PHE A 222 -17.82 -46.25 3.13
CA PHE A 222 -16.69 -45.71 3.86
C PHE A 222 -15.76 -44.88 2.97
N GLU A 223 -15.48 -45.34 1.74
CA GLU A 223 -14.69 -44.55 0.79
C GLU A 223 -15.36 -43.23 0.43
N SER A 224 -16.69 -43.23 0.27
CA SER A 224 -17.46 -41.99 0.10
C SER A 224 -17.31 -41.06 1.31
N HIS A 225 -17.25 -41.60 2.53
CA HIS A 225 -16.99 -40.83 3.74
C HIS A 225 -15.58 -40.21 3.72
N ILE A 226 -14.55 -40.97 3.36
CA ILE A 226 -13.17 -40.46 3.24
C ILE A 226 -13.11 -39.28 2.27
N VAL A 227 -13.68 -39.46 1.07
CA VAL A 227 -13.69 -38.41 0.04
C VAL A 227 -14.45 -37.17 0.54
N GLY A 228 -15.61 -37.34 1.17
CA GLY A 228 -16.36 -36.23 1.78
C GLY A 228 -15.57 -35.51 2.88
N GLY A 229 -14.82 -36.25 3.70
CA GLY A 229 -13.93 -35.71 4.72
C GLY A 229 -12.81 -34.86 4.11
N ILE A 230 -12.18 -35.33 3.03
CA ILE A 230 -11.16 -34.55 2.29
C ILE A 230 -11.77 -33.28 1.69
N GLN A 231 -12.94 -33.38 1.06
CA GLN A 231 -13.64 -32.21 0.53
C GLN A 231 -13.94 -31.18 1.62
N GLN A 232 -14.35 -31.63 2.81
CA GLN A 232 -14.60 -30.75 3.94
C GLN A 232 -13.32 -30.06 4.44
N MET A 233 -12.20 -30.78 4.49
CA MET A 233 -10.89 -30.19 4.82
C MET A 233 -10.56 -29.02 3.88
N PHE A 234 -10.70 -29.22 2.56
CA PHE A 234 -10.39 -28.18 1.58
C PHE A 234 -11.36 -27.00 1.61
N LYS A 235 -12.65 -27.22 1.91
CA LYS A 235 -13.60 -26.12 2.13
C LYS A 235 -13.21 -25.25 3.33
N LEU A 236 -12.80 -25.89 4.44
CA LEU A 236 -12.31 -25.17 5.61
C LEU A 236 -11.01 -24.41 5.30
N MET A 237 -10.09 -25.05 4.56
CA MET A 237 -8.84 -24.40 4.16
C MET A 237 -9.08 -23.17 3.28
N ASP A 238 -9.93 -23.30 2.26
CA ASP A 238 -10.31 -22.19 1.38
C ASP A 238 -10.91 -21.03 2.18
N GLN A 239 -11.85 -21.31 3.10
CA GLN A 239 -12.46 -20.28 3.95
C GLN A 239 -11.42 -19.58 4.83
N THR A 240 -10.54 -20.33 5.50
CA THR A 240 -9.46 -19.76 6.34
C THR A 240 -8.53 -18.87 5.51
N GLN A 241 -8.15 -19.36 4.33
CA GLN A 241 -7.23 -18.66 3.45
C GLN A 241 -7.84 -17.36 2.89
N ASN A 242 -9.06 -17.42 2.37
CA ASN A 242 -9.75 -16.25 1.82
C ASN A 242 -9.97 -15.16 2.88
N THR A 243 -10.37 -15.56 4.10
CA THR A 243 -10.52 -14.63 5.22
C THR A 243 -9.23 -13.85 5.49
N PHE A 244 -8.09 -14.55 5.53
CA PHE A 244 -6.80 -13.90 5.76
C PHE A 244 -6.42 -12.94 4.62
N TRP A 245 -6.56 -13.37 3.37
CA TRP A 245 -6.17 -12.54 2.21
C TRP A 245 -7.05 -11.29 2.06
N ASP A 246 -8.33 -11.37 2.42
CA ASP A 246 -9.21 -10.22 2.41
C ASP A 246 -8.80 -9.18 3.46
N PHE A 247 -8.46 -9.61 4.69
CA PHE A 247 -7.87 -8.72 5.68
C PHE A 247 -6.55 -8.09 5.20
N GLN A 248 -5.69 -8.87 4.55
CA GLN A 248 -4.44 -8.35 4.00
C GLN A 248 -4.69 -7.27 2.96
N ARG A 249 -5.59 -7.53 2.01
CA ARG A 249 -5.95 -6.55 0.97
C ARG A 249 -6.50 -5.26 1.58
N GLU A 250 -7.41 -5.37 2.54
CA GLU A 250 -8.01 -4.23 3.23
C GLU A 250 -6.95 -3.41 4.00
N CYS A 251 -6.07 -4.09 4.73
CA CYS A 251 -5.00 -3.46 5.51
C CYS A 251 -4.04 -2.66 4.61
N TYR A 252 -3.58 -3.24 3.49
CA TYR A 252 -2.70 -2.54 2.55
C TYR A 252 -3.40 -1.39 1.82
N SER A 253 -4.68 -1.52 1.51
CA SER A 253 -5.50 -0.42 0.96
C SER A 253 -5.60 0.74 1.96
N ALA A 254 -5.84 0.45 3.24
CA ALA A 254 -5.92 1.47 4.29
C ALA A 254 -4.58 2.17 4.54
N ILE A 255 -3.47 1.42 4.58
CA ILE A 255 -2.11 1.99 4.69
C ILE A 255 -1.83 2.91 3.49
N THR A 256 -2.12 2.45 2.27
CA THR A 256 -1.91 3.24 1.05
C THR A 256 -2.71 4.53 1.11
N THR A 257 -4.00 4.42 1.44
CA THR A 257 -4.88 5.58 1.60
C THR A 257 -4.30 6.57 2.59
N ALA A 258 -3.85 6.12 3.77
CA ALA A 258 -3.27 6.98 4.81
C ALA A 258 -2.05 7.78 4.35
N PHE A 259 -1.21 7.24 3.46
CA PHE A 259 -0.08 8.00 2.90
C PHE A 259 -0.49 8.87 1.70
N THR A 260 -1.33 8.35 0.81
CA THR A 260 -1.70 9.08 -0.43
C THR A 260 -2.68 10.22 -0.20
N SER A 261 -3.41 10.22 0.91
CA SER A 261 -4.33 11.31 1.28
C SER A 261 -3.62 12.52 1.89
N ILE A 262 -2.30 12.43 2.16
CA ILE A 262 -1.52 13.50 2.79
C ILE A 262 -1.26 14.60 1.73
N PRO A 263 -1.70 15.85 1.96
CA PRO A 263 -1.32 16.97 1.09
C PRO A 263 0.19 17.17 1.06
N GLN A 264 0.76 17.54 -0.09
CA GLN A 264 2.21 17.64 -0.28
C GLN A 264 2.87 18.65 0.67
N ASP A 265 2.18 19.76 0.97
CA ASP A 265 2.69 20.83 1.83
C ASP A 265 2.31 20.65 3.30
N PHE A 266 1.58 19.58 3.67
CA PHE A 266 1.01 19.39 5.01
C PHE A 266 2.05 19.55 6.13
N GLU A 267 3.18 18.85 6.02
CA GLU A 267 4.24 18.86 7.03
C GLU A 267 4.92 20.23 7.12
N TRP A 268 5.11 20.89 5.98
CA TRP A 268 5.70 22.23 5.93
C TRP A 268 4.77 23.26 6.54
N ASP A 269 3.49 23.23 6.17
CA ASP A 269 2.48 24.15 6.69
C ASP A 269 2.30 23.98 8.20
N GLN A 270 2.30 22.74 8.71
CA GLN A 270 2.23 22.46 10.15
C GLN A 270 3.48 22.98 10.88
N PHE A 271 4.67 22.77 10.30
CA PHE A 271 5.94 23.26 10.83
C PHE A 271 5.97 24.79 10.87
N VAL A 272 5.58 25.46 9.77
CA VAL A 272 5.48 26.91 9.69
C VAL A 272 4.48 27.43 10.70
N ALA A 273 3.31 26.81 10.81
CA ALA A 273 2.26 27.21 11.73
C ALA A 273 2.72 27.15 13.19
N SER A 274 3.48 26.13 13.56
CA SER A 274 4.02 25.96 14.91
C SER A 274 5.17 26.91 15.23
N ASN A 275 5.95 27.30 14.21
CA ASN A 275 7.17 28.10 14.37
C ASN A 275 7.04 29.53 13.80
N LYS A 276 5.82 30.05 13.61
CA LYS A 276 5.53 31.40 13.08
C LYS A 276 6.30 32.53 13.76
N HIS A 277 6.66 32.36 15.02
CA HIS A 277 7.37 33.37 15.82
C HIS A 277 8.88 33.46 15.53
N ILE A 278 9.47 32.41 14.93
CA ILE A 278 10.90 32.34 14.60
C ILE A 278 11.11 32.42 13.09
N LEU A 279 10.23 31.76 12.34
CA LEU A 279 10.35 31.70 10.89
C LEU A 279 10.04 33.05 10.25
N ALA A 280 10.72 33.32 9.15
CA ALA A 280 10.48 34.52 8.37
C ALA A 280 9.08 34.46 7.75
N ASP A 281 8.33 35.53 7.92
CA ASP A 281 7.03 35.71 7.28
C ASP A 281 7.23 36.20 5.84
N GLU A 282 6.85 35.38 4.86
CA GLU A 282 6.96 35.71 3.43
C GLU A 282 6.08 36.89 3.04
N THR A 283 5.00 37.13 3.78
CA THR A 283 4.09 38.25 3.55
C THR A 283 4.59 39.54 4.20
N ALA A 284 5.62 39.46 5.05
CA ALA A 284 6.17 40.63 5.68
C ALA A 284 6.83 41.55 4.64
N PRO A 285 6.51 42.86 4.65
CA PRO A 285 7.10 43.79 3.69
C PRO A 285 8.61 43.88 3.91
N LYS A 286 9.38 43.90 2.82
CA LYS A 286 10.82 44.16 2.88
C LYS A 286 11.09 45.46 3.63
N ARG A 287 12.11 45.44 4.49
CA ARG A 287 12.52 46.64 5.22
C ARG A 287 13.03 47.68 4.22
N SER A 288 12.54 48.91 4.32
CA SER A 288 13.04 50.07 3.56
C SER A 288 13.65 51.08 4.53
N ILE A 289 14.73 51.75 4.11
CA ILE A 289 15.36 52.84 4.87
C ILE A 289 14.36 53.95 5.19
N ASP A 290 13.38 54.21 4.31
CA ASP A 290 12.34 55.23 4.53
C ASP A 290 11.44 54.91 5.73
N ARG A 291 11.39 53.63 6.12
CA ARG A 291 10.61 53.12 7.26
C ARG A 291 11.48 52.93 8.51
N VAL A 292 12.80 53.14 8.40
CA VAL A 292 13.71 53.05 9.53
C VAL A 292 13.80 54.43 10.17
N LYS A 293 13.36 54.53 11.42
CA LYS A 293 13.59 55.72 12.24
C LYS A 293 14.82 55.50 13.11
N PHE A 294 15.75 56.45 13.08
CA PHE A 294 16.90 56.46 13.97
C PHE A 294 17.06 57.81 14.68
N PRO A 295 17.70 57.85 15.86
CA PRO A 295 17.89 59.09 16.60
C PRO A 295 18.57 60.18 15.76
N ASN A 296 18.11 61.42 15.89
CA ASN A 296 18.65 62.61 15.20
C ASN A 296 18.51 62.65 13.66
N GLN A 297 17.77 61.74 13.03
CA GLN A 297 17.59 61.73 11.57
C GLN A 297 17.08 63.08 11.00
N ASP A 298 16.14 63.72 11.71
CA ASP A 298 15.45 64.94 11.30
C ASP A 298 16.08 66.21 11.92
N HIS A 299 17.27 66.09 12.52
CA HIS A 299 17.95 67.22 13.15
C HIS A 299 18.30 68.29 12.10
N GLU A 300 18.11 69.57 12.39
CA GLU A 300 18.28 70.65 11.41
C GLU A 300 19.69 70.68 10.79
N SER A 301 20.71 70.24 11.53
CA SER A 301 22.09 70.17 11.04
C SER A 301 22.33 69.14 9.94
N THR A 302 21.45 68.15 9.75
CA THR A 302 21.58 67.13 8.70
C THR A 302 20.97 67.58 7.37
N ARG A 303 20.26 68.71 7.36
CA ARG A 303 19.60 69.26 6.18
C ARG A 303 20.53 70.25 5.46
N PRO A 304 20.78 70.07 4.16
CA PRO A 304 21.66 70.96 3.42
C PRO A 304 21.03 72.36 3.25
N LEU A 305 21.86 73.40 3.35
CA LEU A 305 21.46 74.80 3.09
C LEU A 305 21.26 75.03 1.59
N ILE A 306 22.14 74.46 0.78
CA ILE A 306 22.01 74.32 -0.67
C ILE A 306 22.74 73.05 -1.12
N GLU A 307 22.20 72.36 -2.11
CA GLU A 307 22.81 71.17 -2.72
C GLU A 307 22.57 71.15 -4.24
N GLY A 308 23.45 70.50 -4.99
CA GLY A 308 23.31 70.38 -6.44
C GLY A 308 24.62 70.13 -7.17
N VAL A 309 24.52 69.82 -8.46
CA VAL A 309 25.68 69.58 -9.32
C VAL A 309 26.21 70.91 -9.86
N ILE A 310 27.45 71.24 -9.52
CA ILE A 310 28.19 72.39 -10.06
C ILE A 310 29.54 71.92 -10.58
N GLN A 311 30.14 72.68 -11.51
CA GLN A 311 31.39 72.27 -12.14
C GLN A 311 32.58 73.00 -11.52
N ARG A 312 33.63 72.29 -11.14
CA ARG A 312 34.89 72.89 -10.67
C ARG A 312 35.95 72.80 -11.76
N LYS A 313 36.67 73.88 -11.97
CA LYS A 313 37.82 73.89 -12.88
C LYS A 313 38.91 72.94 -12.37
N SER A 314 39.39 72.04 -13.22
CA SER A 314 40.46 71.12 -12.87
C SER A 314 41.73 71.87 -12.48
N THR A 315 42.42 71.37 -11.45
CA THR A 315 43.72 71.90 -11.00
C THR A 315 44.88 71.25 -11.78
N MET A 316 44.62 70.24 -12.61
CA MET A 316 45.65 69.60 -13.44
C MET A 316 46.15 70.57 -14.50
N THR A 317 47.44 70.94 -14.40
CA THR A 317 48.07 72.15 -14.97
C THR A 317 47.95 72.33 -16.48
N PHE A 318 47.49 71.31 -17.22
CA PHE A 318 47.43 71.31 -18.69
C PHE A 318 46.01 71.23 -19.29
N SER A 319 44.96 71.16 -18.46
CA SER A 319 43.57 71.01 -18.95
C SER A 319 42.65 72.09 -18.39
N LYS A 320 42.08 72.93 -19.26
CA LYS A 320 41.03 73.92 -18.91
C LYS A 320 39.63 73.26 -18.81
N THR A 321 39.57 72.01 -18.35
CA THR A 321 38.33 71.25 -18.24
C THR A 321 37.64 71.52 -16.90
N TYR A 322 36.30 71.60 -16.94
CA TYR A 322 35.45 71.68 -15.76
C TYR A 322 34.89 70.29 -15.47
N ASN A 323 35.06 69.82 -14.24
CA ASN A 323 34.51 68.55 -13.79
C ASN A 323 33.24 68.81 -12.98
N SER A 324 32.14 68.20 -13.39
CA SER A 324 30.88 68.22 -12.65
C SER A 324 30.98 67.27 -11.46
N ALA A 325 30.57 67.74 -10.28
CA ALA A 325 30.44 66.91 -9.08
C ALA A 325 29.25 67.39 -8.25
N TYR A 326 28.81 66.59 -7.28
CA TYR A 326 27.72 66.97 -6.39
C TYR A 326 28.28 67.79 -5.23
N TYR A 327 27.73 68.97 -4.98
CA TYR A 327 28.17 69.84 -3.90
C TYR A 327 27.05 70.08 -2.90
N VAL A 328 27.43 70.25 -1.63
CA VAL A 328 26.50 70.47 -0.53
C VAL A 328 27.09 71.50 0.43
N VAL A 329 26.31 72.53 0.77
CA VAL A 329 26.63 73.44 1.89
C VAL A 329 25.85 73.00 3.12
N THR A 330 26.54 72.75 4.22
CA THR A 330 25.92 72.28 5.47
C THR A 330 25.78 73.41 6.50
N PRO A 331 24.84 73.30 7.46
CA PRO A 331 24.74 74.24 8.58
C PRO A 331 26.02 74.32 9.43
N SER A 332 26.90 73.31 9.36
CA SER A 332 28.24 73.29 9.97
C SER A 332 29.27 74.16 9.24
N LYS A 333 28.83 74.96 8.25
CA LYS A 333 29.62 75.92 7.49
C LYS A 333 30.68 75.31 6.56
N PHE A 334 30.46 74.07 6.12
CA PHE A 334 31.30 73.43 5.11
C PHE A 334 30.61 73.41 3.75
N LEU A 335 31.41 73.55 2.69
CA LEU A 335 31.06 73.18 1.33
C LEU A 335 31.75 71.87 1.01
N HIS A 336 30.98 70.78 0.94
CA HIS A 336 31.45 69.44 0.61
C HIS A 336 31.25 69.16 -0.89
N GLN A 337 32.14 68.35 -1.46
CA GLN A 337 32.03 67.76 -2.78
C GLN A 337 31.94 66.24 -2.63
N PHE A 338 30.95 65.64 -3.27
CA PHE A 338 30.77 64.20 -3.41
C PHE A 338 30.82 63.81 -4.89
N ALA A 339 31.22 62.57 -5.18
CA ALA A 339 31.21 62.05 -6.54
C ALA A 339 29.77 61.96 -7.10
N SER A 340 28.79 61.60 -6.27
CA SER A 340 27.37 61.55 -6.62
C SER A 340 26.46 62.01 -5.46
N LYS A 341 25.17 62.24 -5.76
CA LYS A 341 24.12 62.52 -4.75
C LYS A 341 23.72 61.26 -3.97
N ASP A 342 23.95 60.08 -4.54
CA ASP A 342 23.58 58.81 -3.94
C ASP A 342 24.50 58.52 -2.75
N TYR A 343 23.94 58.61 -1.55
CA TYR A 343 24.64 58.38 -0.29
C TYR A 343 25.14 56.95 -0.14
N VAL A 344 24.59 55.99 -0.89
CA VAL A 344 25.06 54.60 -0.90
C VAL A 344 26.38 54.50 -1.67
N GLN A 345 26.50 55.23 -2.78
CA GLN A 345 27.70 55.22 -3.63
C GLN A 345 28.77 56.21 -3.17
N SER A 346 28.37 57.34 -2.59
CA SER A 346 29.26 58.43 -2.17
C SER A 346 28.94 58.90 -0.74
N PRO A 347 29.22 58.08 0.29
CA PRO A 347 28.95 58.45 1.68
C PRO A 347 29.91 59.52 2.22
N GLU A 348 31.13 59.60 1.68
CA GLU A 348 32.19 60.52 2.15
C GLU A 348 32.50 61.61 1.11
N PRO A 349 32.82 62.84 1.54
CA PRO A 349 33.21 63.90 0.63
C PRO A 349 34.64 63.70 0.11
N GLU A 350 34.86 63.92 -1.19
CA GLU A 350 36.20 63.88 -1.82
C GLU A 350 36.98 65.19 -1.63
N PHE A 351 36.26 66.27 -1.38
CA PHE A 351 36.82 67.61 -1.21
C PHE A 351 35.91 68.43 -0.31
N SER A 352 36.49 69.22 0.60
CA SER A 352 35.70 70.07 1.49
C SER A 352 36.36 71.42 1.71
N ILE A 353 35.57 72.48 1.81
CA ILE A 353 36.02 73.82 2.18
C ILE A 353 35.29 74.24 3.45
N TYR A 354 36.03 74.69 4.46
CA TYR A 354 35.43 75.44 5.56
C TYR A 354 35.20 76.89 5.12
N LEU A 355 33.94 77.28 4.98
CA LEU A 355 33.55 78.56 4.37
C LEU A 355 33.97 79.80 5.18
N PRO A 356 33.98 79.80 6.53
CA PRO A 356 34.41 80.96 7.32
C PRO A 356 35.88 81.35 7.10
N ASP A 357 36.75 80.40 6.71
CA ASP A 357 38.16 80.65 6.41
C ASP A 357 38.43 80.98 4.93
N ALA A 358 37.38 80.93 4.10
CA ALA A 358 37.44 81.12 2.66
C ALA A 358 37.26 82.58 2.26
N ASN A 359 38.04 83.04 1.28
CA ASN A 359 37.81 84.34 0.65
C ASN A 359 36.92 84.17 -0.59
N ILE A 360 35.67 84.65 -0.50
CA ILE A 360 34.68 84.53 -1.56
C ILE A 360 34.84 85.71 -2.53
N GLY A 361 35.15 85.43 -3.80
CA GLY A 361 35.25 86.46 -4.83
C GLY A 361 33.89 87.00 -5.27
N ALA A 362 33.87 88.22 -5.83
CA ALA A 362 32.66 88.81 -6.40
C ALA A 362 32.08 87.93 -7.53
N MET A 363 30.75 87.94 -7.67
CA MET A 363 30.08 87.30 -8.81
C MET A 363 30.48 87.98 -10.12
N TYR A 364 30.58 87.18 -11.19
CA TYR A 364 30.73 87.74 -12.53
C TYR A 364 29.42 88.44 -12.94
N PRO A 365 29.46 89.67 -13.50
CA PRO A 365 28.26 90.37 -13.95
C PRO A 365 27.52 89.57 -15.02
N LYS A 366 26.17 89.62 -15.00
CA LYS A 366 25.31 88.92 -15.98
C LYS A 366 25.72 89.17 -17.43
N GLU A 367 26.21 90.37 -17.72
CA GLU A 367 26.65 90.82 -19.06
C GLU A 367 27.89 90.07 -19.60
N THR A 368 28.69 89.45 -18.73
CA THR A 368 29.88 88.69 -19.17
C THR A 368 29.56 87.29 -19.68
N GLY A 369 28.31 86.81 -19.55
CA GLY A 369 27.89 85.46 -19.97
C GLY A 369 28.63 84.32 -19.26
N LYS A 370 29.37 84.61 -18.19
CA LYS A 370 30.18 83.65 -17.44
C LYS A 370 29.52 83.37 -16.10
N ASN A 371 28.83 82.23 -15.99
CA ASN A 371 28.19 81.78 -14.75
C ASN A 371 29.23 81.17 -13.80
N LYS A 372 30.21 81.96 -13.34
CA LYS A 372 31.36 81.48 -12.56
C LYS A 372 31.48 82.21 -11.22
N LEU A 373 32.04 81.56 -10.22
CA LEU A 373 32.47 82.17 -8.96
C LEU A 373 33.85 81.62 -8.56
N LYS A 374 34.61 82.41 -7.79
CA LYS A 374 35.93 82.01 -7.30
C LYS A 374 35.92 81.98 -5.78
N ILE A 375 36.41 80.89 -5.19
CA ILE A 375 36.59 80.72 -3.75
C ILE A 375 38.06 80.45 -3.50
N THR A 376 38.71 81.27 -2.67
CA THR A 376 40.09 81.01 -2.26
C THR A 376 40.09 80.43 -0.86
N ALA A 377 40.39 79.13 -0.74
CA ALA A 377 40.32 78.41 0.53
C ALA A 377 41.34 77.29 0.61
N LYS A 378 41.47 76.70 1.80
CA LYS A 378 42.17 75.43 2.00
C LYS A 378 41.18 74.28 1.84
N ASP A 379 41.66 73.18 1.29
CA ASP A 379 40.94 71.89 1.34
C ASP A 379 40.99 71.36 2.77
N ALA A 380 39.84 71.34 3.44
CA ALA A 380 39.68 70.99 4.85
C ALA A 380 39.90 69.50 5.14
N LEU A 381 39.84 68.64 4.12
CA LEU A 381 40.12 67.21 4.27
C LEU A 381 41.63 66.90 4.27
N LYS A 382 42.46 67.82 3.78
CA LYS A 382 43.92 67.61 3.68
C LYS A 382 44.64 68.24 4.86
N THR A 383 45.40 67.44 5.59
CA THR A 383 46.19 67.87 6.77
C THR A 383 47.25 68.94 6.44
N ILE A 384 47.78 68.93 5.20
CA ILE A 384 48.74 69.94 4.70
C ILE A 384 48.15 70.53 3.41
N SER A 385 47.58 71.74 3.51
CA SER A 385 46.88 72.41 2.40
C SER A 385 47.18 73.91 2.37
N THR A 386 47.66 74.41 1.22
CA THR A 386 47.82 75.84 0.96
C THR A 386 46.53 76.45 0.44
N LYS A 387 46.35 77.77 0.59
CA LYS A 387 45.16 78.45 0.03
C LYS A 387 45.23 78.40 -1.50
N HIS A 388 44.24 77.80 -2.13
CA HIS A 388 44.09 77.75 -3.58
C HIS A 388 42.80 78.45 -4.01
N THR A 389 42.83 79.11 -5.16
CA THR A 389 41.64 79.71 -5.77
C THR A 389 40.93 78.68 -6.64
N PHE A 390 39.82 78.15 -6.13
CA PHE A 390 38.92 77.26 -6.85
C PHE A 390 37.91 78.07 -7.65
N GLU A 391 37.74 77.73 -8.93
CA GLU A 391 36.74 78.34 -9.79
C GLU A 391 35.59 77.36 -10.03
N PHE A 392 34.40 77.74 -9.60
CA PHE A 392 33.17 76.97 -9.79
C PHE A 392 32.33 77.61 -10.90
N LYS A 393 31.58 76.78 -11.62
CA LYS A 393 30.68 77.16 -12.70
C LYS A 393 29.33 76.50 -12.49
N THR A 394 28.26 77.30 -12.55
CA THR A 394 26.87 76.82 -12.49
C THR A 394 26.27 76.74 -13.90
N SER A 395 25.16 76.01 -14.04
CA SER A 395 24.45 75.85 -15.32
C SER A 395 23.78 77.16 -15.74
N THR A 396 23.14 77.86 -14.81
CA THR A 396 22.45 79.13 -15.06
C THR A 396 23.02 80.26 -14.20
N TYR A 397 22.75 81.50 -14.60
CA TYR A 397 23.09 82.68 -13.80
C TYR A 397 22.27 82.73 -12.50
N ASP A 398 21.02 82.29 -12.52
CA ASP A 398 20.18 82.27 -11.33
C ASP A 398 20.70 81.25 -10.30
N ASP A 399 21.22 80.11 -10.75
CA ASP A 399 21.91 79.16 -9.88
C ASP A 399 23.20 79.77 -9.31
N LEU A 400 23.94 80.55 -10.11
CA LEU A 400 25.13 81.27 -9.63
C LEU A 400 24.75 82.18 -8.46
N VAL A 401 23.67 82.96 -8.62
CA VAL A 401 23.18 83.88 -7.59
C VAL A 401 22.76 83.11 -6.33
N LYS A 402 22.02 82.00 -6.47
CA LYS A 402 21.62 81.15 -5.33
C LYS A 402 22.83 80.59 -4.58
N TRP A 403 23.76 79.96 -5.29
CA TRP A 403 24.96 79.37 -4.72
C TRP A 403 25.85 80.43 -4.06
N TRP A 404 26.07 81.56 -4.73
CA TRP A 404 26.90 82.63 -4.19
C TRP A 404 26.28 83.27 -2.95
N ASN A 405 24.96 83.54 -2.94
CA ASN A 405 24.28 84.11 -1.79
C ASN A 405 24.39 83.20 -0.55
N VAL A 406 24.13 81.89 -0.71
CA VAL A 406 24.23 80.94 0.41
C VAL A 406 25.68 80.79 0.88
N ILE A 407 26.64 80.66 -0.03
CA ILE A 407 28.07 80.53 0.32
C ILE A 407 28.59 81.80 1.00
N HIS A 408 28.24 82.98 0.47
CA HIS A 408 28.63 84.27 1.03
C HIS A 408 28.02 84.47 2.41
N ASP A 409 26.71 84.22 2.57
CA ASP A 409 26.02 84.35 3.87
C ASP A 409 26.64 83.44 4.93
N VAL A 410 26.93 82.18 4.60
CA VAL A 410 27.60 81.23 5.52
C VAL A 410 29.04 81.62 5.83
N ALA A 411 29.77 82.21 4.87
CA ALA A 411 31.14 82.67 5.06
C ALA A 411 31.23 83.96 5.89
N THR A 412 30.27 84.88 5.77
CA THR A 412 30.27 86.17 6.48
C THR A 412 29.49 86.16 7.79
N SER A 413 28.57 85.23 7.97
CA SER A 413 27.82 85.07 9.22
C SER A 413 28.77 84.55 10.31
N GLY A 414 28.99 85.39 11.34
CA GLY A 414 29.71 85.05 12.56
C GLY A 414 29.13 83.80 13.25
N SER A 415 29.69 83.39 14.40
CA SER A 415 29.38 82.14 15.11
C SER A 415 27.94 82.02 15.67
N GLY A 416 26.90 82.25 14.87
CA GLY A 416 25.49 82.04 15.19
C GLY A 416 24.79 81.17 14.13
N THR A 417 23.85 80.35 14.58
CA THR A 417 23.07 79.39 13.79
C THR A 417 22.21 80.11 12.74
N LEU A 418 22.44 79.83 11.46
CA LEU A 418 21.59 80.32 10.37
C LEU A 418 20.31 79.49 10.34
N SER A 419 19.26 79.97 11.00
CA SER A 419 17.91 79.40 10.90
C SER A 419 17.20 79.96 9.66
N ARG A 420 16.67 79.06 8.82
CA ARG A 420 15.85 79.42 7.65
C ARG A 420 14.61 80.18 8.14
N LYS A 421 14.42 81.42 7.68
CA LYS A 421 13.16 82.17 7.88
C LYS A 421 12.06 81.52 7.03
N SER A 422 11.38 80.52 7.60
CA SER A 422 10.20 79.89 6.99
C SER A 422 8.94 80.56 7.53
N THR A 423 8.20 81.24 6.64
CA THR A 423 6.83 81.70 6.89
C THR A 423 5.93 80.48 7.08
N LEU A 424 5.49 80.25 8.32
CA LEU A 424 4.44 79.30 8.66
C LEU A 424 3.09 79.95 8.36
N THR A 425 2.39 79.43 7.36
CA THR A 425 0.92 79.55 7.27
C THR A 425 0.36 78.19 7.62
N SER A 426 -0.09 78.04 8.87
CA SER A 426 -1.00 76.96 9.27
C SER A 426 -2.42 77.31 8.85
N PRO A 427 -3.19 76.34 8.35
CA PRO A 427 -4.61 76.27 8.65
C PRO A 427 -4.84 75.22 9.74
N ALA A 428 -5.67 75.61 10.70
CA ALA A 428 -6.15 74.81 11.79
C ALA A 428 -7.10 73.69 11.33
N ALA A 429 -7.25 72.72 12.23
CA ALA A 429 -8.02 71.49 12.16
C ALA A 429 -9.51 71.65 11.81
N THR A 430 -10.08 70.58 11.27
CA THR A 430 -11.30 69.97 11.84
C THR A 430 -11.24 68.46 11.67
N ALA A 431 -11.24 67.75 12.79
CA ALA A 431 -11.73 66.39 12.89
C ALA A 431 -13.26 66.48 12.96
N ASP A 432 -13.96 65.64 12.21
CA ASP A 432 -15.30 65.22 12.59
C ASP A 432 -15.54 63.78 12.14
N ASP A 433 -16.27 63.09 13.00
CA ASP A 433 -16.48 61.67 13.13
C ASP A 433 -17.84 61.32 12.49
N THR A 434 -17.94 60.25 11.68
CA THR A 434 -19.22 59.53 11.55
C THR A 434 -19.07 58.15 10.92
N ALA A 435 -19.42 57.14 11.71
CA ALA A 435 -19.82 55.82 11.29
C ALA A 435 -21.15 55.84 10.52
N GLY A 436 -21.33 54.93 9.57
CA GLY A 436 -22.60 54.71 8.87
C GLY A 436 -22.54 53.50 7.95
N ALA A 437 -23.07 52.37 8.42
CA ALA A 437 -23.29 51.15 7.68
C ALA A 437 -24.39 51.31 6.60
N GLY A 438 -24.27 50.59 5.49
CA GLY A 438 -25.28 50.51 4.43
C GLY A 438 -24.92 49.49 3.34
N GLU A 439 -25.33 48.25 3.60
CA GLU A 439 -25.73 47.11 2.73
C GLU A 439 -25.31 47.03 1.23
N PRO A 440 -24.88 45.84 0.74
CA PRO A 440 -24.51 45.62 -0.66
C PRO A 440 -25.70 45.20 -1.53
N ALA A 441 -25.81 45.79 -2.72
CA ALA A 441 -26.73 45.33 -3.78
C ALA A 441 -26.01 44.38 -4.76
N GLN A 442 -26.60 43.21 -4.96
CA GLN A 442 -26.28 42.21 -5.98
C GLN A 442 -26.49 42.77 -7.40
N LEU A 443 -25.56 42.47 -8.33
CA LEU A 443 -25.83 42.22 -9.75
C LEU A 443 -24.74 41.27 -10.30
N ASP A 444 -25.16 40.09 -10.76
CA ASP A 444 -24.46 39.18 -11.68
C ASP A 444 -25.21 39.23 -13.05
N PRO A 445 -24.70 38.65 -14.15
CA PRO A 445 -23.34 38.60 -14.69
C PRO A 445 -23.33 38.92 -16.22
N GLU A 446 -22.21 38.59 -16.89
CA GLU A 446 -22.04 38.29 -18.32
C GLU A 446 -21.32 39.34 -19.20
N SER A 447 -20.07 39.04 -19.58
CA SER A 447 -19.65 38.89 -20.99
C SER A 447 -18.11 38.75 -21.14
N THR A 448 -17.71 37.55 -21.57
CA THR A 448 -16.64 37.22 -22.55
C THR A 448 -15.51 38.21 -22.86
N SER A 449 -14.25 37.76 -22.73
CA SER A 449 -13.28 37.67 -23.85
C SER A 449 -11.88 37.21 -23.40
N SER A 450 -11.31 36.25 -24.13
CA SER A 450 -9.88 35.86 -24.10
C SER A 450 -9.02 36.85 -24.92
N PRO A 451 -7.70 36.91 -24.68
CA PRO A 451 -6.72 36.33 -25.65
C PRO A 451 -5.47 35.71 -24.97
N VAL A 452 -5.01 34.49 -25.32
CA VAL A 452 -4.04 34.07 -26.39
C VAL A 452 -2.54 34.35 -26.09
N GLU A 453 -1.82 33.26 -25.77
CA GLU A 453 -0.42 32.82 -26.11
C GLU A 453 0.82 33.59 -25.59
N PRO A 454 2.04 32.96 -25.50
CA PRO A 454 2.53 31.82 -26.30
C PRO A 454 3.31 30.70 -25.60
N THR A 455 3.29 29.56 -26.29
CA THR A 455 4.17 28.39 -26.20
C THR A 455 5.57 28.74 -26.74
N VAL A 456 6.63 28.25 -26.08
CA VAL A 456 8.00 28.24 -26.61
C VAL A 456 8.47 26.79 -26.66
N ASP A 457 8.90 26.40 -27.85
CA ASP A 457 9.44 25.10 -28.23
C ASP A 457 10.98 25.23 -28.45
N ILE A 458 11.66 24.08 -28.67
CA ILE A 458 13.04 23.88 -29.23
C ILE A 458 14.18 23.67 -28.17
N PRO A 459 15.19 22.74 -28.34
CA PRO A 459 15.22 21.35 -28.83
C PRO A 459 16.31 20.39 -28.22
N VAL A 460 16.15 19.08 -28.50
CA VAL A 460 17.13 18.03 -28.96
C VAL A 460 18.58 17.94 -28.44
N ALA A 461 18.92 16.79 -27.84
CA ALA A 461 19.91 15.76 -28.28
C ALA A 461 20.12 14.74 -27.12
N GLY A 462 20.09 13.41 -27.23
CA GLY A 462 20.22 12.51 -28.35
C GLY A 462 21.45 11.62 -28.15
N THR A 463 21.32 10.40 -27.62
CA THR A 463 22.15 9.24 -28.05
C THR A 463 21.40 7.93 -27.79
N SER A 464 21.19 7.23 -28.91
CA SER A 464 20.62 5.90 -29.10
C SER A 464 21.64 4.81 -28.78
N LEU A 465 21.18 3.60 -28.40
CA LEU A 465 21.64 2.36 -29.04
C LEU A 465 20.67 1.19 -28.82
N ALA A 466 20.06 0.79 -29.95
CA ALA A 466 19.83 -0.57 -30.45
C ALA A 466 18.84 -1.55 -29.78
N ALA A 467 17.86 -1.91 -30.61
CA ALA A 467 16.87 -2.96 -30.49
C ALA A 467 17.39 -4.34 -30.91
N THR A 468 16.62 -5.39 -30.59
CA THR A 468 16.47 -6.56 -31.46
C THR A 468 15.00 -6.99 -31.47
N GLU A 469 14.51 -7.15 -32.68
CA GLU A 469 13.16 -7.42 -33.15
C GLU A 469 12.98 -8.92 -33.42
N VAL A 470 11.79 -9.49 -33.15
CA VAL A 470 11.27 -10.64 -33.90
C VAL A 470 9.75 -10.48 -34.09
N ALA A 471 9.36 -10.47 -35.37
CA ALA A 471 8.03 -10.39 -35.96
C ALA A 471 7.11 -11.56 -35.56
N ALA A 472 5.83 -11.30 -35.23
CA ALA A 472 4.63 -11.24 -36.08
C ALA A 472 4.13 -12.59 -36.63
N ALA A 473 2.92 -12.99 -36.21
CA ALA A 473 1.94 -13.69 -37.04
C ALA A 473 0.53 -13.44 -36.48
N GLU A 474 -0.26 -12.72 -37.25
CA GLU A 474 -1.66 -12.36 -37.03
C GLU A 474 -2.55 -13.35 -37.80
N SER A 475 -3.66 -13.80 -37.22
CA SER A 475 -4.79 -14.32 -38.01
C SER A 475 -6.11 -14.08 -37.28
N THR A 476 -6.90 -13.21 -37.88
CA THR A 476 -8.27 -12.82 -37.56
C THR A 476 -9.28 -13.86 -38.06
N ARG A 477 -10.36 -14.11 -37.29
CA ARG A 477 -11.70 -14.40 -37.85
C ARG A 477 -12.81 -14.15 -36.82
N ALA A 478 -13.83 -13.43 -37.27
CA ALA A 478 -15.00 -12.92 -36.55
C ALA A 478 -16.16 -13.97 -36.46
N PRO A 479 -17.31 -13.63 -35.84
CA PRO A 479 -18.15 -14.53 -35.04
C PRO A 479 -19.33 -15.17 -35.80
N VAL A 480 -19.97 -16.18 -35.19
CA VAL A 480 -21.22 -16.80 -35.69
C VAL A 480 -22.29 -16.76 -34.60
N GLU A 481 -23.49 -16.32 -35.03
CA GLU A 481 -24.77 -16.18 -34.35
C GLU A 481 -25.37 -17.49 -33.78
N GLU A 482 -26.27 -17.29 -32.82
CA GLU A 482 -27.24 -18.25 -32.24
C GLU A 482 -28.19 -18.87 -33.28
N PRO A 483 -28.96 -19.90 -32.87
CA PRO A 483 -30.39 -19.64 -32.83
C PRO A 483 -31.11 -20.10 -31.55
N VAL A 484 -32.14 -19.30 -31.23
CA VAL A 484 -33.22 -19.48 -30.25
C VAL A 484 -34.16 -20.62 -30.64
N VAL A 485 -34.62 -21.42 -29.66
CA VAL A 485 -35.99 -21.99 -29.63
C VAL A 485 -36.50 -22.02 -28.18
N SER A 486 -37.73 -21.53 -27.98
CA SER A 486 -38.47 -21.42 -26.71
C SER A 486 -39.39 -22.62 -26.44
N ASP A 487 -40.10 -22.52 -25.31
CA ASP A 487 -41.38 -23.18 -24.92
C ASP A 487 -41.26 -24.56 -24.21
N THR A 488 -41.92 -24.89 -23.09
CA THR A 488 -42.99 -24.26 -22.29
C THR A 488 -43.07 -24.93 -20.89
N ALA A 489 -43.70 -24.21 -19.96
CA ALA A 489 -44.05 -24.46 -18.56
C ALA A 489 -44.54 -25.87 -18.12
N GLU A 490 -44.34 -26.18 -16.82
CA GLU A 490 -45.40 -26.59 -15.88
C GLU A 490 -44.90 -26.70 -14.41
N THR A 491 -45.65 -26.12 -13.48
CA THR A 491 -45.76 -26.44 -12.04
C THR A 491 -47.28 -26.53 -11.75
N PRO A 492 -47.80 -26.99 -10.60
CA PRO A 492 -47.24 -27.75 -9.46
C PRO A 492 -48.15 -28.95 -9.02
N VAL A 493 -47.68 -29.83 -8.12
CA VAL A 493 -48.59 -30.67 -7.28
C VAL A 493 -47.99 -30.88 -5.87
N ALA A 494 -48.86 -30.74 -4.88
CA ALA A 494 -48.65 -30.91 -3.43
C ALA A 494 -49.17 -32.28 -2.93
N ALA A 495 -49.06 -32.49 -1.60
CA ALA A 495 -49.65 -33.55 -0.74
C ALA A 495 -48.84 -34.87 -0.66
N GLU A 496 -48.66 -35.58 0.47
CA GLU A 496 -49.14 -35.55 1.88
C GLU A 496 -48.26 -36.61 2.63
N THR A 497 -47.70 -36.33 3.82
CA THR A 497 -48.14 -36.71 5.18
C THR A 497 -47.62 -38.06 5.71
N GLU A 498 -46.98 -38.03 6.90
CA GLU A 498 -47.18 -38.88 8.11
C GLU A 498 -45.93 -38.73 9.03
N THR A 499 -46.03 -37.99 10.16
CA THR A 499 -46.20 -38.47 11.57
C THR A 499 -45.11 -39.44 12.03
N GLU A 500 -44.35 -39.18 13.11
CA GLU A 500 -44.82 -39.27 14.51
C GLU A 500 -43.78 -38.70 15.52
N THR A 501 -44.33 -37.98 16.52
CA THR A 501 -44.00 -37.95 17.97
C THR A 501 -42.55 -37.99 18.47
N GLU A 502 -42.14 -36.93 19.18
CA GLU A 502 -41.23 -37.10 20.31
C GLU A 502 -41.68 -36.27 21.52
N THR A 503 -41.99 -37.01 22.59
CA THR A 503 -42.47 -36.56 23.88
C THR A 503 -41.36 -36.00 24.75
N GLU A 504 -41.68 -34.86 25.33
CA GLU A 504 -41.06 -34.18 26.46
C GLU A 504 -40.82 -35.09 27.68
N THR A 505 -39.63 -35.07 28.27
CA THR A 505 -39.45 -35.36 29.71
C THR A 505 -38.24 -34.63 30.30
N SER A 506 -38.55 -33.61 31.11
CA SER A 506 -37.63 -32.94 32.04
C SER A 506 -37.48 -33.73 33.34
N LYS A 507 -36.25 -33.80 33.87
CA LYS A 507 -35.89 -33.93 35.30
C LYS A 507 -34.40 -33.57 35.45
N VAL A 508 -34.07 -32.33 35.82
CA VAL A 508 -33.81 -31.86 37.20
C VAL A 508 -32.75 -32.69 37.93
N VAL A 509 -31.54 -32.14 38.02
CA VAL A 509 -30.58 -32.43 39.10
C VAL A 509 -29.96 -31.10 39.55
N THR A 510 -30.18 -30.76 40.82
CA THR A 510 -29.48 -29.73 41.58
C THR A 510 -28.57 -30.39 42.61
N ASP A 511 -27.30 -29.99 42.55
CA ASP A 511 -26.36 -29.62 43.62
C ASP A 511 -25.99 -30.49 44.84
N ASN A 512 -24.68 -30.39 45.11
CA ASN A 512 -23.94 -30.32 46.38
C ASN A 512 -23.87 -31.54 47.33
N HIS A 513 -22.69 -32.18 47.34
CA HIS A 513 -21.73 -32.03 48.46
C HIS A 513 -20.30 -32.34 48.03
#